data_AF-A0A1V3TQG2-F1
#
_entry.id   AF-A0A1V3TQG2-F1
#
_cell.length_a   1.000
_cell.length_b   1.000
_cell.length_c   1.000
_cell.angle_alpha   90.00
_cell.angle_beta   90.00
_cell.angle_gamma   90.00
#
_symmetry.space_group_name_H-M   'P 1'
#
loop_
_entity.id
_entity.type
_entity.pdbx_description
1 polymer ?
#
loop_
_entity_poly.entity_id
_entity_poly.type
_entity_poly.pdbx_seq_one_letter_code
_entity_poly.pdbx_strand_id
1 'polypeptide(L)'
;MKLKNQEKNEMLNNLLIKVQKQTEAFNAVQDRLLEINQNLERNKKTLEALSNENAELQDKSSKVTVSETGEVSFAEFDDYSEQIFKNERKIETLNKYIYKFKCEKELILLTDYNDKKLDLNATRNSIFKLIAESLLIELVEDEIILSKINDVFNAYRLSNEYGYNNLHDVFFNLLKSKLAPVLVKDELVVDGLPVFDVRLSIPSHTLISRPARINELRHILQ
;
A
#
# COMPACT_ATOMS: atom_id res chain seq x y z
N MET A 1 20.04 -12.90 -12.45
CA MET A 1 20.41 -12.30 -13.76
C MET A 1 21.74 -11.56 -13.61
N LYS A 2 22.61 -11.59 -14.63
CA LYS A 2 23.88 -10.81 -14.68
C LYS A 2 23.96 -10.07 -16.02
N LEU A 3 24.30 -8.78 -15.98
CA LEU A 3 24.47 -7.94 -17.19
C LEU A 3 25.86 -8.18 -17.80
N LYS A 4 26.09 -7.87 -19.09
CA LYS A 4 27.45 -8.00 -19.66
C LYS A 4 28.42 -6.96 -19.12
N ASN A 5 27.98 -5.71 -18.96
CA ASN A 5 28.82 -4.61 -18.49
C ASN A 5 29.06 -4.69 -16.97
N GLN A 6 30.32 -4.68 -16.54
CA GLN A 6 30.69 -4.82 -15.12
C GLN A 6 30.21 -3.63 -14.27
N GLU A 7 30.41 -2.39 -14.71
CA GLU A 7 29.95 -1.20 -13.99
C GLU A 7 28.43 -1.23 -13.80
N LYS A 8 27.68 -1.66 -14.83
CA LYS A 8 26.23 -1.82 -14.75
C LYS A 8 25.81 -2.91 -13.74
N ASN A 9 26.59 -4.00 -13.61
CA ASN A 9 26.34 -4.99 -12.55
C ASN A 9 26.57 -4.41 -11.15
N GLU A 10 27.61 -3.60 -10.96
CA GLU A 10 27.86 -2.94 -9.67
C GLU A 10 26.73 -1.96 -9.32
N MET A 11 26.27 -1.16 -10.30
CA MET A 11 25.09 -0.31 -10.13
C MET A 11 23.83 -1.12 -9.79
N LEU A 12 23.61 -2.25 -10.47
CA LEU A 12 22.47 -3.13 -10.19
C LEU A 12 22.54 -3.69 -8.76
N ASN A 13 23.69 -4.18 -8.32
CA ASN A 13 23.89 -4.70 -6.96
C ASN A 13 23.62 -3.63 -5.90
N ASN A 14 24.07 -2.39 -6.12
CA ASN A 14 23.80 -1.28 -5.22
C ASN A 14 22.30 -0.96 -5.14
N LEU A 15 21.59 -0.99 -6.26
CA LEU A 15 20.12 -0.82 -6.29
C LEU A 15 19.40 -1.98 -5.59
N LEU A 16 19.88 -3.22 -5.75
CA LEU A 16 19.33 -4.40 -5.08
C LEU A 16 19.49 -4.33 -3.55
N ILE A 17 20.64 -3.88 -3.05
CA ILE A 17 20.84 -3.65 -1.62
C ILE A 17 19.91 -2.54 -1.11
N LYS A 18 19.76 -1.46 -1.89
CA LYS A 18 18.88 -0.33 -1.53
C LYS A 18 17.41 -0.75 -1.47
N VAL A 19 16.92 -1.49 -2.48
CA VAL A 19 15.52 -1.92 -2.55
C VAL A 19 15.18 -2.91 -1.43
N GLN A 20 16.13 -3.75 -1.00
CA GLN A 20 15.96 -4.63 0.16
C GLN A 20 15.71 -3.83 1.44
N LYS A 21 16.60 -2.88 1.77
CA LYS A 21 16.43 -2.01 2.95
C LYS A 21 15.13 -1.20 2.92
N GLN A 22 14.77 -0.68 1.75
CA GLN A 22 13.51 0.06 1.58
C GLN A 22 12.28 -0.85 1.74
N THR A 23 12.36 -2.10 1.29
CA THR A 23 11.28 -3.09 1.46
C THR A 23 11.09 -3.46 2.92
N GLU A 24 12.18 -3.70 3.66
CA GLU A 24 12.13 -3.94 5.10
C GLU A 24 11.48 -2.76 5.84
N ALA A 25 11.91 -1.53 5.53
CA ALA A 25 11.35 -0.33 6.14
C ALA A 25 9.87 -0.12 5.79
N PHE A 26 9.46 -0.44 4.56
CA PHE A 26 8.05 -0.37 4.14
C PHE A 26 7.21 -1.43 4.88
N ASN A 27 7.69 -2.67 4.94
CA ASN A 27 7.00 -3.77 5.61
C ASN A 27 6.84 -3.50 7.10
N ALA A 28 7.85 -2.94 7.78
CA ALA A 28 7.74 -2.57 9.18
C ALA A 28 6.59 -1.57 9.45
N VAL A 29 6.40 -0.59 8.57
CA VAL A 29 5.26 0.36 8.67
C VAL A 29 3.94 -0.34 8.34
N GLN A 30 3.93 -1.21 7.33
CA GLN A 30 2.75 -1.98 6.95
C GLN A 30 2.28 -2.90 8.10
N ASP A 31 3.19 -3.60 8.74
CA ASP A 31 2.91 -4.54 9.82
C ASP A 31 2.38 -3.80 11.05
N ARG A 32 2.97 -2.66 11.41
CA ARG A 32 2.42 -1.78 12.46
C ARG A 32 0.99 -1.34 12.15
N LEU A 33 0.70 -0.94 10.92
CA LEU A 33 -0.65 -0.53 10.51
C LEU A 33 -1.65 -1.69 10.52
N LEU A 34 -1.20 -2.91 10.18
CA LEU A 34 -2.01 -4.12 10.27
C LEU A 34 -2.33 -4.48 11.73
N GLU A 35 -1.37 -4.32 12.64
CA GLU A 35 -1.59 -4.48 14.07
C GLU A 35 -2.60 -3.45 14.61
N ILE A 36 -2.48 -2.18 14.22
CA ILE A 36 -3.47 -1.14 14.58
C ILE A 36 -4.86 -1.53 14.08
N ASN A 37 -5.00 -2.08 12.86
CA ASN A 37 -6.28 -2.56 12.35
C ASN A 37 -6.86 -3.69 13.21
N GLN A 38 -6.04 -4.69 13.54
CA GLN A 38 -6.48 -5.82 14.36
C GLN A 38 -6.95 -5.35 15.74
N ASN A 39 -6.21 -4.41 16.36
CA ASN A 39 -6.58 -3.85 17.65
C ASN A 39 -7.85 -2.97 17.58
N LEU A 40 -8.03 -2.19 16.50
CA LEU A 40 -9.28 -1.46 16.27
C LEU A 40 -10.49 -2.40 16.15
N GLU A 41 -10.35 -3.53 15.44
CA GLU A 41 -11.41 -4.53 15.32
C GLU A 41 -11.71 -5.23 16.66
N ARG A 42 -10.68 -5.57 17.45
CA ARG A 42 -10.87 -6.09 18.81
C ARG A 42 -11.61 -5.09 19.69
N ASN A 43 -11.22 -3.82 19.68
CA ASN A 43 -11.85 -2.78 20.49
C ASN A 43 -13.32 -2.54 20.09
N LYS A 44 -13.66 -2.62 18.80
CA LYS A 44 -15.05 -2.56 18.34
C LYS A 44 -15.88 -3.72 18.88
N LYS A 45 -15.36 -4.95 18.85
CA LYS A 45 -16.04 -6.13 19.41
C LYS A 45 -16.26 -5.99 20.92
N THR A 46 -15.27 -5.49 21.66
CA THR A 46 -15.41 -5.21 23.09
C THR A 46 -16.49 -4.16 23.35
N LEU A 47 -16.55 -3.10 22.54
CA LEU A 47 -17.57 -2.06 22.66
C LEU A 47 -18.98 -2.63 22.43
N GLU A 48 -19.14 -3.45 21.40
CA GLU A 48 -20.40 -4.13 21.09
C GLU A 48 -20.83 -5.05 22.24
N ALA A 49 -19.89 -5.85 22.78
CA ALA A 49 -20.16 -6.72 23.93
C ALA A 49 -20.62 -5.94 25.17
N LEU A 50 -19.92 -4.85 25.53
CA LEU A 50 -20.30 -3.99 26.65
C LEU A 50 -21.65 -3.31 26.44
N SER A 51 -21.97 -2.94 25.20
CA SER A 51 -23.26 -2.32 24.86
C SER A 51 -24.42 -3.31 24.99
N ASN A 52 -24.21 -4.56 24.55
CA ASN A 52 -25.19 -5.63 24.71
C ASN A 52 -25.38 -6.01 26.18
N GLU A 53 -24.28 -6.13 26.94
CA GLU A 53 -24.31 -6.38 28.39
C GLU A 53 -25.11 -5.29 29.12
N ASN A 54 -24.89 -4.01 28.77
CA ASN A 54 -25.67 -2.91 29.34
C ASN A 54 -27.16 -3.00 28.99
N ALA A 55 -27.52 -3.35 27.75
CA ALA A 55 -28.91 -3.54 27.37
C ALA A 55 -29.59 -4.67 28.16
N GLU A 56 -28.88 -5.78 28.41
CA GLU A 56 -29.37 -6.88 29.25
C GLU A 56 -29.51 -6.48 30.72
N LEU A 57 -28.54 -5.74 31.26
CA LEU A 57 -28.60 -5.24 32.64
C LEU A 57 -29.73 -4.23 32.82
N GLN A 58 -30.00 -3.40 31.82
CA GLN A 58 -31.14 -2.47 31.80
C GLN A 58 -32.48 -3.22 31.79
N ASP A 59 -32.60 -4.31 31.01
CA ASP A 59 -33.80 -5.16 31.06
C ASP A 59 -33.98 -5.80 32.44
N LYS A 60 -32.89 -6.28 33.06
CA LYS A 60 -32.92 -6.87 34.41
C LYS A 60 -33.26 -5.84 35.49
N SER A 61 -32.71 -4.64 35.44
CA SER A 61 -32.98 -3.58 36.43
C SER A 61 -34.40 -3.03 36.34
N SER A 62 -35.09 -3.19 35.22
CA SER A 62 -36.51 -2.80 35.08
C SER A 62 -37.48 -3.71 35.87
N LYS A 63 -37.01 -4.83 36.41
CA LYS A 63 -37.82 -5.80 37.17
C LYS A 63 -37.73 -5.48 38.66
N VAL A 64 -38.87 -5.20 39.28
CA VAL A 64 -38.97 -4.91 40.71
C VAL A 64 -39.00 -6.22 41.50
N THR A 65 -38.05 -6.40 42.43
CA THR A 65 -38.03 -7.54 43.34
C THR A 65 -38.86 -7.22 44.58
N VAL A 66 -39.99 -7.91 44.75
CA VAL A 66 -40.92 -7.75 45.88
C VAL A 66 -40.94 -9.04 46.68
N SER A 67 -40.75 -8.96 48.00
CA SER A 67 -40.82 -10.11 48.90
C SER A 67 -42.24 -10.65 49.05
N GLU A 68 -42.40 -11.85 49.61
CA GLU A 68 -43.70 -12.43 49.93
C GLU A 68 -44.52 -11.56 50.92
N THR A 69 -43.86 -10.67 51.67
CA THR A 69 -44.50 -9.71 52.59
C THR A 69 -44.78 -8.34 51.95
N GLY A 70 -44.46 -8.16 50.66
CA GLY A 70 -44.66 -6.90 49.93
C GLY A 70 -43.52 -5.88 50.08
N GLU A 71 -42.39 -6.27 50.67
CA GLU A 71 -41.21 -5.41 50.80
C GLU A 71 -40.48 -5.32 49.45
N VAL A 72 -40.24 -4.09 48.98
CA VAL A 72 -39.49 -3.84 47.75
C VAL A 72 -38.00 -3.80 48.09
N SER A 73 -37.20 -4.64 47.44
CA SER A 73 -35.73 -4.62 47.56
C SER A 73 -35.09 -3.93 46.37
N PHE A 74 -34.17 -3.01 46.64
CA PHE A 74 -33.39 -2.29 45.62
C PHE A 74 -31.96 -2.82 45.46
N ALA A 75 -31.54 -3.83 46.21
CA ALA A 75 -30.16 -4.31 46.19
C ALA A 75 -29.70 -4.77 44.79
N GLU A 76 -30.52 -5.58 44.11
CA GLU A 76 -30.23 -6.05 42.74
C GLU A 76 -30.27 -4.89 41.73
N PHE A 77 -31.17 -3.93 41.93
CA PHE A 77 -31.26 -2.73 41.09
C PHE A 77 -29.99 -1.87 41.20
N ASP A 78 -29.50 -1.64 42.42
CA ASP A 78 -28.28 -0.88 42.69
C ASP A 78 -27.06 -1.58 42.09
N ASP A 79 -26.98 -2.91 42.23
CA ASP A 79 -25.89 -3.73 41.66
C ASP A 79 -25.87 -3.67 40.12
N TYR A 80 -27.03 -3.79 39.46
CA TYR A 80 -27.12 -3.66 38.00
C TYR A 80 -26.79 -2.24 37.55
N SER A 81 -27.27 -1.21 38.26
CA SER A 81 -27.00 0.19 37.95
C SER A 81 -25.51 0.52 38.07
N GLU A 82 -24.82 0.02 39.09
CA GLU A 82 -23.38 0.22 39.24
C GLU A 82 -22.59 -0.45 38.10
N GLN A 83 -22.99 -1.65 37.68
CA GLN A 83 -22.36 -2.34 36.55
C GLN A 83 -22.56 -1.60 35.23
N ILE A 84 -23.78 -1.12 34.96
CA ILE A 84 -24.08 -0.29 33.78
C ILE A 84 -23.18 0.93 33.77
N PHE A 85 -23.08 1.67 34.88
CA PHE A 85 -22.24 2.84 35.00
C PHE A 85 -20.75 2.53 34.75
N LYS A 86 -20.23 1.44 35.31
CA LYS A 86 -18.85 0.99 35.06
C LYS A 86 -18.62 0.69 33.58
N ASN A 87 -19.56 0.04 32.92
CA ASN A 87 -19.47 -0.30 31.51
C ASN A 87 -19.60 0.92 30.60
N GLU A 88 -20.47 1.88 30.90
CA GLU A 88 -20.58 3.16 30.19
C GLU A 88 -19.24 3.92 30.18
N ARG A 89 -18.57 4.00 31.34
CA ARG A 89 -17.23 4.62 31.42
C ARG A 89 -16.19 3.89 30.57
N LYS A 90 -16.23 2.55 30.51
CA LYS A 90 -15.36 1.76 29.61
C LYS A 90 -15.67 2.06 28.14
N ILE A 91 -16.96 2.12 27.77
CA ILE A 91 -17.42 2.42 26.41
C ILE A 91 -16.94 3.82 25.98
N GLU A 92 -17.13 4.84 26.81
CA GLU A 92 -16.67 6.21 26.52
C GLU A 92 -15.15 6.25 26.30
N THR A 93 -14.41 5.58 27.18
CA THR A 93 -12.95 5.48 27.09
C THR A 93 -12.52 4.77 25.81
N LEU A 94 -13.12 3.62 25.49
CA LEU A 94 -12.83 2.87 24.27
C LEU A 94 -13.13 3.68 23.02
N ASN A 95 -14.26 4.39 22.97
CA ASN A 95 -14.62 5.26 21.86
C ASN A 95 -13.55 6.33 21.60
N LYS A 96 -13.06 6.99 22.66
CA LYS A 96 -11.99 7.97 22.57
C LYS A 96 -10.70 7.38 21.98
N TYR A 97 -10.29 6.21 22.45
CA TYR A 97 -9.08 5.54 21.93
C TYR A 97 -9.27 5.00 20.51
N ILE A 98 -10.44 4.45 20.18
CA ILE A 98 -10.77 4.02 18.80
C ILE A 98 -10.65 5.21 17.85
N TYR A 99 -11.21 6.37 18.22
CA TYR A 99 -11.10 7.57 17.40
C TYR A 99 -9.65 8.03 17.24
N LYS A 100 -8.90 8.08 18.34
CA LYS A 100 -7.46 8.44 18.33
C LYS A 100 -6.66 7.52 17.41
N PHE A 101 -6.78 6.20 17.54
CA PHE A 101 -6.05 5.24 16.71
C PHE A 101 -6.48 5.24 15.25
N LYS A 102 -7.76 5.54 14.95
CA LYS A 102 -8.20 5.78 13.57
C LYS A 102 -7.48 6.98 12.95
N CYS A 103 -7.37 8.08 13.69
CA CYS A 103 -6.67 9.28 13.23
C CYS A 103 -5.16 9.02 13.07
N GLU A 104 -4.52 8.34 14.03
CA GLU A 104 -3.10 7.97 13.95
C GLU A 104 -2.82 7.06 12.75
N LYS A 105 -3.65 6.04 12.53
CA LYS A 105 -3.57 5.16 11.36
C LYS A 105 -3.65 5.96 10.05
N GLU A 106 -4.63 6.85 9.95
CA GLU A 106 -4.81 7.68 8.76
C GLU A 106 -3.59 8.57 8.51
N LEU A 107 -3.05 9.19 9.57
CA LEU A 107 -1.86 10.01 9.48
C LEU A 107 -0.66 9.22 8.93
N ILE A 108 -0.39 8.04 9.51
CA ILE A 108 0.72 7.18 9.06
C ILE A 108 0.52 6.73 7.60
N LEU A 109 -0.72 6.42 7.18
CA LEU A 109 -1.05 6.08 5.79
C LEU A 109 -0.76 7.26 4.83
N LEU A 110 -1.07 8.48 5.25
CA LEU A 110 -0.87 9.70 4.46
C LEU A 110 0.54 10.28 4.55
N THR A 111 1.41 9.77 5.42
CA THR A 111 2.83 10.19 5.50
C THR A 111 3.73 9.00 5.22
N ASP A 112 4.22 8.35 6.26
CA ASP A 112 5.36 7.43 6.25
C ASP A 112 5.11 6.24 5.33
N TYR A 113 3.89 5.69 5.34
CA TYR A 113 3.54 4.56 4.49
C TYR A 113 3.57 4.96 3.01
N ASN A 114 2.95 6.08 2.66
CA ASN A 114 2.94 6.58 1.29
C ASN A 114 4.35 6.92 0.81
N ASP A 115 5.14 7.62 1.63
CA ASP A 115 6.46 8.11 1.22
C ASP A 115 7.42 6.95 1.01
N LYS A 116 7.41 5.95 1.91
CA LYS A 116 8.17 4.70 1.71
C LYS A 116 7.71 3.92 0.49
N LYS A 117 6.41 3.90 0.20
CA LYS A 117 5.86 3.26 -1.00
C LYS A 117 6.38 3.93 -2.28
N LEU A 118 6.38 5.26 -2.32
CA LEU A 118 6.88 6.03 -3.46
C LEU A 118 8.39 5.83 -3.66
N ASP A 119 9.17 5.90 -2.58
CA ASP A 119 10.62 5.68 -2.61
C ASP A 119 10.99 4.28 -3.08
N LEU A 120 10.27 3.26 -2.60
CA LEU A 120 10.47 1.87 -3.00
C LEU A 120 10.14 1.67 -4.49
N ASN A 121 9.02 2.23 -4.96
CA ASN A 121 8.64 2.19 -6.37
C ASN A 121 9.69 2.89 -7.26
N ALA A 122 10.21 4.04 -6.85
CA ALA A 122 11.23 4.76 -7.60
C ALA A 122 12.52 3.93 -7.76
N THR A 123 12.96 3.25 -6.70
CA THR A 123 14.13 2.36 -6.78
C THR A 123 13.85 1.12 -7.64
N ARG A 124 12.69 0.49 -7.49
CA ARG A 124 12.28 -0.65 -8.35
C ARG A 124 12.26 -0.25 -9.83
N ASN A 125 11.69 0.91 -10.16
CA ASN A 125 11.68 1.44 -11.52
C ASN A 125 13.10 1.68 -12.05
N SER A 126 13.99 2.19 -11.20
CA SER A 126 15.40 2.36 -11.55
C SER A 126 16.09 1.04 -11.88
N ILE A 127 15.77 -0.04 -11.15
CA ILE A 127 16.29 -1.39 -11.44
C ILE A 127 15.81 -1.86 -12.82
N PHE A 128 14.51 -1.81 -13.09
CA PHE A 128 13.97 -2.25 -14.37
C PHE A 128 14.48 -1.41 -15.53
N LYS A 129 14.60 -0.09 -15.34
CA LYS A 129 15.17 0.82 -16.33
C LYS A 129 16.63 0.46 -16.63
N LEU A 130 17.45 0.23 -15.61
CA LEU A 130 18.85 -0.17 -15.79
C LEU A 130 18.98 -1.48 -16.56
N ILE A 131 18.16 -2.48 -16.22
CA ILE A 131 18.14 -3.78 -16.90
C ILE A 131 17.72 -3.61 -18.36
N ALA A 132 16.62 -2.91 -18.62
CA ALA A 132 16.11 -2.68 -19.96
C ALA A 132 17.10 -1.92 -20.84
N GLU A 133 17.70 -0.84 -20.32
CA GLU A 133 18.74 -0.07 -21.03
C GLU A 133 19.95 -0.93 -21.36
N SER A 134 20.41 -1.75 -20.41
CA SER A 134 21.57 -2.61 -20.62
C SER A 134 21.30 -3.68 -21.67
N LEU A 135 20.15 -4.35 -21.62
CA LEU A 135 19.75 -5.33 -22.64
C LEU A 135 19.53 -4.69 -24.01
N LEU A 136 18.97 -3.48 -24.06
CA LEU A 136 18.78 -2.76 -25.31
C LEU A 136 20.12 -2.37 -25.95
N ILE A 137 21.07 -1.87 -25.14
CA ILE A 137 22.43 -1.58 -25.59
C ILE A 137 23.08 -2.83 -26.16
N GLU A 138 23.01 -3.96 -25.45
CA GLU A 138 23.57 -5.22 -25.94
C GLU A 138 22.94 -5.68 -27.27
N LEU A 139 21.67 -5.36 -27.53
CA LEU A 139 20.99 -5.68 -28.79
C LEU A 139 21.46 -4.77 -29.93
N VAL A 140 21.66 -3.47 -29.66
CA VAL A 140 22.03 -2.49 -30.68
C VAL A 140 23.54 -2.33 -30.85
N GLU A 141 24.37 -2.95 -30.01
CA GLU A 141 25.83 -3.02 -30.22
C GLU A 141 26.23 -4.17 -31.16
N ASP A 142 25.30 -5.05 -31.54
CA ASP A 142 25.55 -6.08 -32.55
C ASP A 142 25.67 -5.42 -33.93
N GLU A 143 26.90 -5.38 -34.45
CA GLU A 143 27.22 -4.76 -35.75
C GLU A 143 26.41 -5.35 -36.91
N ILE A 144 26.06 -6.64 -36.86
CA ILE A 144 25.25 -7.29 -37.90
C ILE A 144 23.81 -6.78 -37.84
N ILE A 145 23.25 -6.66 -36.63
CA ILE A 145 21.90 -6.11 -36.43
C ILE A 145 21.87 -4.65 -36.88
N LEU A 146 22.83 -3.83 -36.44
CA LEU A 146 22.93 -2.42 -36.83
C LEU A 146 23.05 -2.25 -38.35
N SER A 147 23.91 -3.04 -38.99
CA SER A 147 24.10 -3.00 -40.44
C SER A 147 22.81 -3.32 -41.19
N LYS A 148 22.08 -4.36 -40.78
CA LYS A 148 20.77 -4.70 -41.37
C LYS A 148 19.72 -3.63 -41.16
N ILE A 149 19.66 -3.02 -39.96
CA ILE A 149 18.76 -1.90 -39.70
C ILE A 149 19.11 -0.72 -40.63
N ASN A 150 20.39 -0.40 -40.77
CA ASN A 150 20.86 0.65 -41.67
C ASN A 150 20.50 0.35 -43.14
N ASP A 151 20.64 -0.89 -43.61
CA ASP A 151 20.24 -1.29 -44.97
C ASP A 151 18.74 -1.11 -45.21
N VAL A 152 17.90 -1.47 -44.23
CA VAL A 152 16.45 -1.26 -44.30
C VAL A 152 16.12 0.23 -44.42
N PHE A 153 16.71 1.07 -43.57
CA PHE A 153 16.50 2.52 -43.64
C PHE A 153 16.99 3.11 -44.97
N ASN A 154 18.12 2.62 -45.50
CA ASN A 154 18.64 3.04 -46.81
C ASN A 154 17.73 2.63 -47.96
N ALA A 155 17.21 1.40 -47.97
CA ALA A 155 16.30 0.93 -49.02
C ALA A 155 15.02 1.78 -49.10
N TYR A 156 14.42 2.07 -47.95
CA TYR A 156 13.25 2.96 -47.89
C TYR A 156 13.59 4.40 -48.30
N ARG A 157 14.74 4.94 -47.86
CA ARG A 157 15.19 6.27 -48.30
C ARG A 157 15.31 6.35 -49.81
N LEU A 158 15.87 5.31 -50.44
CA LEU A 158 16.04 5.23 -51.89
C LEU A 158 14.71 5.01 -52.64
N SER A 159 13.73 4.37 -52.01
CA SER A 159 12.40 4.15 -52.60
C SER A 159 11.58 5.44 -52.79
N ASN A 160 11.96 6.54 -52.13
CA ASN A 160 11.19 7.80 -52.09
C ASN A 160 9.75 7.66 -51.58
N GLU A 161 9.34 6.53 -51.00
CA GLU A 161 7.98 6.34 -50.47
C GLU A 161 7.76 7.05 -49.12
N TYR A 162 8.82 7.23 -48.32
CA TYR A 162 8.71 7.74 -46.95
C TYR A 162 9.78 8.80 -46.66
N GLY A 163 9.36 9.92 -46.05
CA GLY A 163 10.29 10.86 -45.43
C GLY A 163 10.97 10.24 -44.21
N TYR A 164 12.17 10.73 -43.85
CA TYR A 164 13.00 10.18 -42.75
C TYR A 164 12.22 10.01 -41.42
N ASN A 165 11.33 10.95 -41.11
CA ASN A 165 10.51 10.89 -39.89
C ASN A 165 9.49 9.75 -39.90
N ASN A 166 8.98 9.35 -41.07
CA ASN A 166 8.00 8.27 -41.21
C ASN A 166 8.67 6.88 -41.13
N LEU A 167 9.98 6.80 -41.37
CA LEU A 167 10.73 5.54 -41.34
C LEU A 167 10.87 4.95 -39.95
N HIS A 168 11.07 5.80 -38.95
CA HIS A 168 11.06 5.41 -37.56
C HIS A 168 9.72 4.74 -37.19
N ASP A 169 8.61 5.35 -37.58
CA ASP A 169 7.27 4.82 -37.28
C ASP A 169 7.02 3.47 -37.96
N VAL A 170 7.41 3.31 -39.22
CA VAL A 170 7.31 2.02 -39.94
C VAL A 170 8.10 0.93 -39.23
N PHE A 171 9.36 1.22 -38.86
CA PHE A 171 10.22 0.26 -38.15
C PHE A 171 9.63 -0.11 -36.77
N PHE A 172 9.23 0.87 -35.96
CA PHE A 172 8.66 0.62 -34.64
C PHE A 172 7.32 -0.12 -34.70
N ASN A 173 6.47 0.20 -35.67
CA ASN A 173 5.20 -0.52 -35.87
C ASN A 173 5.44 -1.97 -36.26
N LEU A 174 6.41 -2.25 -37.13
CA LEU A 174 6.79 -3.60 -37.48
C LEU A 174 7.33 -4.36 -36.27
N LEU A 175 8.27 -3.76 -35.52
CA LEU A 175 8.83 -4.35 -34.31
C LEU A 175 7.73 -4.65 -33.27
N LYS A 176 6.83 -3.69 -33.02
CA LYS A 176 5.67 -3.85 -32.14
C LYS A 176 4.77 -5.00 -32.58
N SER A 177 4.46 -5.11 -33.88
CA SER A 177 3.64 -6.20 -34.42
C SER A 177 4.26 -7.58 -34.22
N LYS A 178 5.60 -7.67 -34.24
CA LYS A 178 6.35 -8.91 -34.02
C LYS A 178 6.52 -9.24 -32.55
N LEU A 179 6.63 -8.24 -31.68
CA LEU A 179 6.73 -8.44 -30.24
C LEU A 179 5.38 -8.74 -29.59
N ALA A 180 4.27 -8.16 -30.08
CA ALA A 180 2.95 -8.32 -29.47
C ALA A 180 2.52 -9.79 -29.20
N PRO A 181 2.75 -10.76 -30.11
CA PRO A 181 2.37 -12.16 -29.86
C PRO A 181 3.26 -12.90 -28.86
N VAL A 182 4.49 -12.43 -28.64
CA VAL A 182 5.52 -13.09 -27.81
C VAL A 182 5.80 -12.37 -26.50
N LEU A 183 5.21 -11.19 -26.28
CA LEU A 183 5.14 -10.56 -24.97
C LEU A 183 4.23 -11.41 -24.06
N VAL A 184 4.77 -12.51 -23.55
CA VAL A 184 4.13 -13.31 -22.50
C VAL A 184 4.08 -12.47 -21.23
N LYS A 185 3.00 -12.59 -20.46
CA LYS A 185 2.82 -11.99 -19.13
C LYS A 185 3.74 -12.58 -18.06
N ASP A 186 4.81 -13.27 -18.43
CA ASP A 186 5.73 -13.83 -17.47
C ASP A 186 6.48 -12.69 -16.77
N GLU A 187 6.43 -12.68 -15.45
CA GLU A 187 7.12 -11.68 -14.65
C GLU A 187 8.63 -11.83 -14.86
N LEU A 188 9.31 -10.72 -15.18
CA LEU A 188 10.76 -10.69 -15.20
C LEU A 188 11.27 -11.00 -13.78
N VAL A 189 11.82 -12.19 -13.59
CA VAL A 189 12.42 -12.60 -12.32
C VAL A 189 13.83 -12.03 -12.24
N VAL A 190 14.03 -11.10 -11.30
CA VAL A 190 15.33 -10.51 -10.99
C VAL A 190 15.79 -11.07 -9.65
N ASP A 191 16.83 -11.91 -9.65
CA ASP A 191 17.40 -12.46 -8.41
C ASP A 191 17.76 -11.34 -7.42
N GLY A 192 17.32 -11.51 -6.17
CA GLY A 192 17.57 -10.54 -5.10
C GLY A 192 16.62 -9.34 -5.07
N LEU A 193 15.71 -9.19 -6.06
CA LEU A 193 14.63 -8.21 -6.00
C LEU A 193 13.51 -8.74 -5.08
N PRO A 194 13.22 -8.10 -3.94
CA PRO A 194 12.21 -8.59 -3.03
C PRO A 194 10.79 -8.44 -3.62
N VAL A 195 9.89 -9.28 -3.13
CA VAL A 195 8.45 -9.17 -3.44
C VAL A 195 7.92 -7.88 -2.84
N PHE A 196 7.17 -7.14 -3.65
CA PHE A 196 6.52 -5.90 -3.23
C PHE A 196 5.01 -6.11 -3.13
N ASP A 197 4.54 -6.36 -1.91
CA ASP A 197 3.14 -6.68 -1.62
C ASP A 197 2.48 -5.54 -0.83
N VAL A 198 1.55 -4.86 -1.49
CA VAL A 198 0.81 -3.71 -0.94
C VAL A 198 -0.52 -4.22 -0.39
N ARG A 199 -0.66 -4.26 0.93
CA ARG A 199 -1.84 -4.82 1.62
C ARG A 199 -2.81 -3.75 2.12
N LEU A 200 -2.42 -2.49 2.10
CA LEU A 200 -3.20 -1.38 2.63
C LEU A 200 -3.45 -0.33 1.57
N SER A 201 -4.69 0.17 1.54
CA SER A 201 -5.09 1.29 0.69
C SER A 201 -4.82 2.62 1.39
N ILE A 202 -4.21 3.56 0.67
CA ILE A 202 -4.05 4.94 1.13
C ILE A 202 -5.38 5.67 0.86
N PRO A 203 -5.95 6.41 1.82
CA PRO A 203 -7.15 7.21 1.62
C PRO A 203 -6.99 8.18 0.45
N SER A 204 -8.03 8.29 -0.37
CA SER A 204 -8.00 9.17 -1.54
C SER A 204 -8.12 10.64 -1.12
N HIS A 205 -7.07 11.41 -1.37
CA HIS A 205 -7.05 12.86 -1.19
C HIS A 205 -6.44 13.51 -2.42
N THR A 206 -6.94 14.69 -2.78
CA THR A 206 -6.29 15.51 -3.80
C THR A 206 -4.97 16.06 -3.26
N LEU A 207 -4.09 16.52 -4.17
CA LEU A 207 -2.85 17.21 -3.81
C LEU A 207 -3.10 18.42 -2.89
N ILE A 208 -4.26 19.06 -3.04
CA ILE A 208 -4.65 20.24 -2.27
C ILE A 208 -5.22 19.83 -0.90
N SER A 209 -6.05 18.80 -0.82
CA SER A 209 -6.72 18.41 0.44
C SER A 209 -5.80 17.63 1.39
N ARG A 210 -4.79 16.94 0.86
CA ARG A 210 -3.94 16.05 1.67
C ARG A 210 -3.12 16.80 2.73
N PRO A 211 -2.42 17.92 2.44
CA PRO A 211 -1.69 18.67 3.46
C PRO A 211 -2.61 19.22 4.55
N ALA A 212 -3.80 19.72 4.17
CA ALA A 212 -4.79 20.21 5.12
C ALA A 212 -5.24 19.09 6.08
N ARG A 213 -5.56 17.90 5.54
CA ARG A 213 -5.94 16.74 6.34
C ARG A 213 -4.83 16.27 7.28
N ILE A 214 -3.58 16.25 6.82
CA ILE A 214 -2.42 15.90 7.66
C ILE A 214 -2.30 16.87 8.85
N ASN A 215 -2.48 18.17 8.63
CA ASN A 215 -2.42 19.16 9.70
C ASN A 215 -3.58 19.01 10.69
N GLU A 216 -4.79 18.76 10.21
CA GLU A 216 -5.95 18.45 11.04
C GLU A 216 -5.70 17.23 11.93
N LEU A 217 -5.23 16.12 11.34
CA LEU A 217 -4.91 14.89 12.07
C LEU A 217 -3.83 15.11 13.13
N ARG A 218 -2.79 15.90 12.83
CA ARG A 218 -1.75 16.27 13.81
C ARG A 218 -2.33 17.06 14.98
N HIS A 219 -3.24 17.99 14.73
CA HIS A 219 -3.91 18.75 15.79
C HIS A 219 -4.82 17.84 16.65
N ILE A 220 -5.48 16.85 16.06
CA ILE A 220 -6.31 15.89 16.81
C ILE A 220 -5.47 15.01 17.75
N LEU A 221 -4.20 14.76 17.41
CA LEU A 221 -3.32 13.81 18.11
C LEU A 221 -2.40 14.44 19.16
N GLN A 222 -2.32 15.78 19.21
CA GLN A 222 -1.62 16.56 20.26
C GLN A 222 -2.42 16.55 21.56
#